data_AF-A0A7C9VIU4-F1
#
_entry.id   AF-A0A7C9VIU4-F1
#
_cell.length_a   1.000
_cell.length_b   1.000
_cell.length_c   1.000
_cell.angle_alpha   90.00
_cell.angle_beta   90.00
_cell.angle_gamma   90.00
#
_symmetry.space_group_name_H-M   'P 1'
#
loop_
_entity.id
_entity.type
_entity.pdbx_description
1 polymer ?
#
loop_
_entity_poly.entity_id
_entity_poly.type
_entity_poly.pdbx_seq_one_letter_code
_entity_poly.pdbx_strand_id
1 'polypeptide(L)'
;LVPFSGGSKFKVAFRHRKTDAAHEISDLVLPMPGRHNALNATAAIAVAHEIGISDDAIRKALAGFGGVKRRFTRTGEWNGVTIIDDYGHHPVEIAAVLKAARDSTRGRVIAVVQPHRYTRLQSLFEEFCTCFNDADTVIVADIYAAGEDPIPGVDRDAFVLGLRAHGHREVIPLPGVDKLASVVRDVARPDDFVVCLGAGNITQWAYALPDELKALK
;
A
#
# COMPACT_ATOMS: atom_id res chain seq x y z
N LEU A 1 1.38 -7.18 -17.92
CA LEU A 1 1.63 -7.32 -16.47
C LEU A 1 0.70 -8.41 -15.96
N VAL A 2 1.26 -9.43 -15.33
CA VAL A 2 0.50 -10.53 -14.72
C VAL A 2 0.87 -10.54 -13.23
N PRO A 3 -0.04 -10.17 -12.32
CA PRO A 3 0.21 -10.26 -10.89
C PRO A 3 0.27 -11.73 -10.44
N PHE A 4 1.01 -11.99 -9.37
CA PHE A 4 0.96 -13.26 -8.64
C PHE A 4 1.13 -12.99 -7.15
N SER A 5 0.91 -14.01 -6.31
CA SER A 5 1.04 -13.87 -4.85
C SER A 5 2.42 -13.34 -4.47
N GLY A 6 2.48 -12.09 -4.00
CA GLY A 6 3.72 -11.43 -3.56
C GLY A 6 4.58 -10.81 -4.67
N GLY A 7 4.11 -10.71 -5.91
CA GLY A 7 4.92 -10.14 -6.98
C GLY A 7 4.21 -9.91 -8.31
N SER A 8 5.01 -9.55 -9.31
CA SER A 8 4.54 -9.25 -10.66
C SER A 8 5.44 -9.86 -11.73
N LYS A 9 4.85 -10.42 -12.78
CA LYS A 9 5.55 -10.80 -14.02
C LYS A 9 5.20 -9.83 -15.15
N PHE A 10 6.20 -9.37 -15.88
CA PHE A 10 5.99 -8.46 -17.01
C PHE A 10 7.12 -8.57 -18.03
N LYS A 11 6.98 -7.79 -19.10
CA LYS A 11 7.99 -7.62 -20.15
C LYS A 11 8.11 -6.14 -20.47
N VAL A 12 9.30 -5.73 -20.88
CA VAL A 12 9.58 -4.36 -21.31
C VAL A 12 10.06 -4.40 -22.76
N ALA A 13 9.42 -3.61 -23.61
CA ALA A 13 9.79 -3.49 -25.01
C ALA A 13 10.31 -2.08 -25.30
N PHE A 14 11.49 -2.00 -25.90
CA PHE A 14 12.12 -0.80 -26.42
C PHE A 14 11.81 -0.69 -27.90
N ARG A 15 11.48 0.52 -28.36
CA ARG A 15 11.23 0.79 -29.78
C ARG A 15 12.02 2.01 -30.19
N HIS A 16 12.90 1.85 -31.17
CA HIS A 16 13.71 2.93 -31.70
C HIS A 16 13.01 3.56 -32.91
N ARG A 17 12.48 4.77 -32.72
CA ARG A 17 11.61 5.45 -33.70
C ARG A 17 12.26 5.70 -35.07
N LYS A 18 13.59 5.77 -35.16
CA LYS A 18 14.30 6.09 -36.42
C LYS A 18 14.72 4.86 -37.22
N THR A 19 14.88 3.72 -36.56
CA THR A 19 15.46 2.50 -37.18
C THR A 19 14.46 1.35 -37.23
N ASP A 20 13.25 1.55 -36.70
CA ASP A 20 12.24 0.51 -36.44
C ASP A 20 12.77 -0.70 -35.66
N ALA A 21 13.95 -0.57 -35.03
CA ALA A 21 14.52 -1.61 -34.20
C ALA A 21 13.66 -1.76 -32.93
N ALA A 22 13.34 -3.00 -32.60
CA ALA A 22 12.64 -3.37 -31.39
C ALA A 22 13.50 -4.34 -30.58
N HIS A 23 13.61 -4.07 -29.28
CA HIS A 23 14.25 -4.96 -28.31
C HIS A 23 13.25 -5.28 -27.22
N GLU A 24 13.12 -6.54 -26.82
CA GLU A 24 12.19 -6.96 -25.77
C GLU A 24 12.93 -7.77 -24.70
N ILE A 25 12.75 -7.36 -23.45
CA ILE A 25 13.17 -8.12 -22.29
C ILE A 25 11.94 -8.81 -21.72
N SER A 26 11.81 -10.11 -21.98
CA SER A 26 10.73 -10.97 -21.48
C SER A 26 11.01 -11.49 -20.07
N ASP A 27 10.00 -12.12 -19.46
CA ASP A 27 10.13 -12.92 -18.23
C ASP A 27 10.72 -12.17 -17.03
N LEU A 28 10.46 -10.86 -16.95
CA LEU A 28 10.86 -10.05 -15.81
C LEU A 28 9.97 -10.40 -14.61
N VAL A 29 10.61 -10.80 -13.52
CA VAL A 29 9.96 -11.07 -12.23
C VAL A 29 10.37 -9.98 -11.26
N LEU A 30 9.38 -9.31 -10.66
CA LEU A 30 9.60 -8.38 -9.57
C LEU A 30 8.91 -8.93 -8.31
N PRO A 31 9.64 -9.20 -7.22
CA PRO A 31 9.09 -9.63 -5.92
C PRO A 31 8.30 -8.55 -5.18
N MET A 32 7.59 -7.69 -5.92
CA MET A 32 6.71 -6.66 -5.38
C MET A 32 5.42 -6.60 -6.21
N PRO A 33 4.24 -6.61 -5.58
CA PRO A 33 2.98 -6.49 -6.28
C PRO A 33 2.74 -5.05 -6.73
N GLY A 34 1.79 -4.88 -7.64
CA GLY A 34 1.29 -3.58 -8.05
C GLY A 34 1.91 -3.03 -9.33
N ARG A 35 1.05 -2.47 -10.19
CA ARG A 35 1.44 -1.85 -11.46
C ARG A 35 2.40 -0.68 -11.28
N HIS A 36 2.26 0.09 -10.20
CA HIS A 36 3.16 1.20 -9.89
C HIS A 36 4.61 0.71 -9.70
N ASN A 37 4.82 -0.44 -9.06
CA ASN A 37 6.14 -1.04 -8.90
C ASN A 37 6.71 -1.57 -10.22
N ALA A 38 5.87 -2.14 -11.08
CA ALA A 38 6.28 -2.49 -12.44
C ALA A 38 6.68 -1.26 -13.27
N LEU A 39 6.01 -0.11 -13.10
CA LEU A 39 6.39 1.15 -13.74
C LEU A 39 7.73 1.68 -13.20
N ASN A 40 7.95 1.64 -11.88
CA ASN A 40 9.23 2.00 -11.27
C ASN A 40 10.37 1.11 -11.80
N ALA A 41 10.14 -0.20 -11.85
CA ALA A 41 11.09 -1.15 -12.43
C ALA A 41 11.32 -0.87 -13.92
N THR A 42 10.28 -0.52 -14.69
CA THR A 42 10.41 -0.16 -16.12
C THR A 42 11.32 1.05 -16.31
N ALA A 43 11.22 2.08 -15.46
CA ALA A 43 12.13 3.22 -15.48
C ALA A 43 13.58 2.81 -15.19
N ALA A 44 13.81 1.97 -14.17
CA ALA A 44 15.14 1.44 -13.85
C ALA A 44 15.71 0.58 -14.98
N ILE A 45 14.89 -0.29 -15.59
CA ILE A 45 15.25 -1.11 -16.75
C ILE A 45 15.64 -0.23 -17.94
N ALA A 46 14.90 0.87 -18.18
CA ALA A 46 15.21 1.77 -19.27
C ALA A 46 16.59 2.42 -19.11
N VAL A 47 16.93 2.88 -17.91
CA VAL A 47 18.27 3.41 -17.60
C VAL A 47 19.34 2.34 -17.72
N ALA A 48 19.10 1.13 -17.18
CA ALA A 48 20.05 0.03 -17.24
C ALA A 48 20.35 -0.41 -18.69
N HIS A 49 19.33 -0.45 -19.55
CA HIS A 49 19.48 -0.76 -20.96
C HIS A 49 20.32 0.31 -21.69
N GLU A 50 20.05 1.59 -21.44
CA GLU A 50 20.76 2.70 -22.07
C GLU A 50 22.27 2.70 -21.73
N ILE A 51 22.64 2.32 -20.51
CA ILE A 51 24.04 2.23 -20.10
C ILE A 51 24.69 0.87 -20.44
N GLY A 52 24.01 0.01 -21.19
CA GLY A 52 24.55 -1.25 -21.71
C GLY A 52 24.58 -2.42 -20.72
N ILE A 53 23.76 -2.41 -19.67
CA ILE A 53 23.58 -3.59 -18.81
C ILE A 53 22.84 -4.68 -19.61
N SER A 54 23.33 -5.92 -19.53
CA SER A 54 22.71 -7.04 -20.24
C SER A 54 21.33 -7.40 -19.69
N ASP A 55 20.45 -7.89 -20.57
CA ASP A 55 19.11 -8.35 -20.21
C ASP A 55 19.11 -9.38 -19.08
N ASP A 56 20.08 -10.29 -19.06
CA ASP A 56 20.19 -11.32 -18.03
C ASP A 56 20.60 -10.74 -16.67
N ALA A 57 21.47 -9.72 -16.66
CA ALA A 57 21.80 -9.00 -15.45
C ALA A 57 20.58 -8.23 -14.91
N ILE A 58 19.79 -7.61 -15.80
CA ILE A 58 18.53 -6.94 -15.44
C ILE A 58 17.52 -7.93 -14.86
N ARG A 59 17.28 -9.06 -15.53
CA ARG A 59 16.37 -10.12 -15.04
C ARG A 59 16.80 -10.62 -13.67
N LYS A 60 18.09 -10.93 -13.49
CA LYS A 60 18.64 -11.42 -12.23
C LYS A 60 18.50 -10.39 -11.11
N ALA A 61 18.80 -9.12 -11.39
CA ALA A 61 18.70 -8.04 -10.40
C ALA A 61 17.26 -7.81 -9.93
N LEU A 62 16.29 -7.81 -10.85
CA LEU A 62 14.89 -7.64 -10.49
C LEU A 62 14.33 -8.83 -9.73
N ALA A 63 14.62 -10.05 -10.18
CA ALA A 63 14.18 -11.26 -9.48
C ALA A 63 14.77 -11.37 -8.07
N GLY A 64 15.99 -10.84 -7.87
CA GLY A 64 16.67 -10.78 -6.58
C GLY A 64 16.38 -9.53 -5.74
N PHE A 65 15.49 -8.64 -6.18
CA PHE A 65 15.20 -7.40 -5.46
C PHE A 65 14.50 -7.70 -4.14
N GLY A 66 15.17 -7.42 -3.01
CA GLY A 66 14.66 -7.68 -1.66
C GLY A 66 13.54 -6.74 -1.19
N GLY A 67 13.06 -5.86 -2.07
CA GLY A 67 12.06 -4.86 -1.76
C GLY A 67 12.61 -3.66 -0.99
N VAL A 68 11.70 -2.76 -0.61
CA VAL A 68 12.00 -1.57 0.19
C VAL A 68 11.15 -1.65 1.45
N LYS A 69 11.76 -1.41 2.62
CA LYS A 69 10.99 -1.35 3.87
C LYS A 69 9.88 -0.33 3.76
N ARG A 70 8.72 -0.66 4.33
CA ARG A 70 7.50 0.17 4.28
C ARG A 70 6.96 0.37 2.85
N ARG A 71 7.27 -0.52 1.92
CA ARG A 71 6.63 -0.57 0.60
C ARG A 71 6.08 -1.98 0.40
N PHE A 72 4.78 -2.12 0.65
CA PHE A 72 4.04 -3.38 0.68
C PHE A 72 4.76 -4.47 1.49
N THR A 73 5.30 -4.09 2.66
CA THR A 73 6.13 -4.97 3.47
C THR A 73 5.26 -5.86 4.35
N ARG A 74 5.31 -7.18 4.17
CA ARG A 74 4.65 -8.12 5.07
C ARG A 74 5.34 -8.10 6.43
N THR A 75 4.62 -7.71 7.48
CA THR A 75 5.15 -7.62 8.85
C THR A 75 4.81 -8.85 9.69
N GLY A 76 3.79 -9.61 9.30
CA GLY A 76 3.42 -10.84 9.99
C GLY A 76 2.14 -11.46 9.44
N GLU A 77 1.62 -12.41 10.21
CA GLU A 77 0.34 -13.08 9.95
C GLU A 77 -0.32 -13.45 11.28
N TRP A 78 -1.65 -13.42 11.30
CA TRP A 78 -2.46 -13.91 12.42
C TRP A 78 -3.69 -14.62 11.87
N ASN A 79 -3.86 -15.91 12.20
CA ASN A 79 -5.05 -16.69 11.83
C ASN A 79 -5.44 -16.61 10.33
N GLY A 80 -4.44 -16.71 9.44
CA GLY A 80 -4.62 -16.57 7.98
C GLY A 80 -4.79 -15.12 7.49
N VAL A 81 -4.77 -14.11 8.36
CA VAL A 81 -4.76 -12.68 8.01
C VAL A 81 -3.34 -12.22 7.80
N THR A 82 -3.04 -11.66 6.63
CA THR A 82 -1.72 -11.08 6.34
C THR A 82 -1.67 -9.62 6.76
N ILE A 83 -0.61 -9.21 7.48
CA ILE A 83 -0.42 -7.83 7.93
C ILE A 83 0.69 -7.18 7.09
N ILE A 84 0.39 -5.99 6.56
CA ILE A 84 1.22 -5.26 5.60
C ILE A 84 1.47 -3.84 6.13
N ASP A 85 2.72 -3.39 6.05
CA ASP A 85 3.14 -2.01 6.30
C ASP A 85 3.46 -1.31 4.98
N ASP A 86 2.86 -0.14 4.77
CA ASP A 86 3.17 0.74 3.64
C ASP A 86 3.23 2.23 4.03
N TYR A 87 4.23 2.91 3.48
CA TYR A 87 4.52 4.32 3.67
C TYR A 87 3.52 5.26 2.96
N GLY A 88 2.69 4.71 2.07
CA GLY A 88 1.70 5.45 1.30
C GLY A 88 0.87 6.37 2.18
N HIS A 89 0.98 7.67 1.92
CA HIS A 89 0.35 8.72 2.72
C HIS A 89 -0.24 9.83 1.84
N HIS A 90 0.02 9.80 0.54
CA HIS A 90 -0.67 10.59 -0.46
C HIS A 90 -1.81 9.76 -1.10
N PRO A 91 -2.97 10.34 -1.46
CA PRO A 91 -4.10 9.61 -2.03
C PRO A 91 -3.75 8.70 -3.21
N VAL A 92 -2.90 9.17 -4.12
CA VAL A 92 -2.40 8.39 -5.27
C VAL A 92 -1.62 7.15 -4.83
N GLU A 93 -0.78 7.26 -3.80
CA GLU A 93 0.00 6.13 -3.27
C GLU A 93 -0.93 5.13 -2.59
N ILE A 94 -1.86 5.62 -1.76
CA ILE A 94 -2.84 4.79 -1.04
C ILE A 94 -3.66 3.97 -2.03
N ALA A 95 -4.23 4.60 -3.06
CA ALA A 95 -4.99 3.90 -4.08
C ALA A 95 -4.14 2.83 -4.80
N ALA A 96 -2.89 3.14 -5.12
CA ALA A 96 -1.99 2.20 -5.78
C ALA A 96 -1.63 0.98 -4.91
N VAL A 97 -1.50 1.17 -3.59
CA VAL A 97 -1.22 0.12 -2.60
C VAL A 97 -2.47 -0.74 -2.38
N LEU A 98 -3.64 -0.13 -2.21
CA LEU A 98 -4.91 -0.85 -2.02
C LEU A 98 -5.28 -1.66 -3.25
N LYS A 99 -5.05 -1.13 -4.46
CA LYS A 99 -5.19 -1.90 -5.70
C LYS A 99 -4.29 -3.12 -5.73
N ALA A 100 -3.02 -2.96 -5.33
CA ALA A 100 -2.07 -4.07 -5.26
C ALA A 100 -2.47 -5.11 -4.21
N ALA A 101 -3.02 -4.67 -3.06
CA ALA A 101 -3.57 -5.56 -2.03
C ALA A 101 -4.74 -6.36 -2.59
N ARG A 102 -5.70 -5.70 -3.25
CA ARG A 102 -6.86 -6.34 -3.88
C ARG A 102 -6.46 -7.39 -4.90
N ASP A 103 -5.46 -7.11 -5.73
CA ASP A 103 -4.96 -8.06 -6.74
C ASP A 103 -4.18 -9.23 -6.12
N SER A 104 -3.77 -9.13 -4.86
CA SER A 104 -2.91 -10.10 -4.17
C SER A 104 -3.66 -10.99 -3.18
N THR A 105 -4.90 -10.66 -2.81
CA THR A 105 -5.71 -11.44 -1.88
C THR A 105 -6.99 -11.97 -2.51
N ARG A 106 -7.47 -13.12 -1.99
CA ARG A 106 -8.82 -13.65 -2.25
C ARG A 106 -9.84 -13.21 -1.21
N GLY A 107 -9.37 -12.75 -0.05
CA GLY A 107 -10.20 -12.20 1.01
C GLY A 107 -10.47 -10.72 0.82
N ARG A 108 -10.75 -10.06 1.94
CA ARG A 108 -10.99 -8.62 2.01
C ARG A 108 -9.70 -7.84 2.20
N VAL A 109 -9.76 -6.55 1.84
CA VAL A 109 -8.70 -5.58 2.11
C VAL A 109 -9.20 -4.64 3.20
N ILE A 110 -8.54 -4.67 4.35
CA ILE A 110 -8.82 -3.82 5.51
C ILE A 110 -7.71 -2.77 5.57
N ALA A 111 -8.04 -1.53 5.25
CA ALA A 111 -7.11 -0.42 5.33
C ALA A 111 -7.09 0.14 6.76
N VAL A 112 -5.92 0.23 7.37
CA VAL A 112 -5.70 0.98 8.63
C VAL A 112 -4.91 2.22 8.27
N VAL A 113 -5.51 3.40 8.33
CA VAL A 113 -4.87 4.65 7.92
C VAL A 113 -4.60 5.56 9.11
N GLN A 114 -3.36 6.07 9.18
CA GLN A 114 -3.00 7.20 10.02
C GLN A 114 -2.67 8.38 9.10
N PRO A 115 -3.60 9.35 8.93
CA PRO A 115 -3.34 10.52 8.10
C PRO A 115 -2.12 11.28 8.62
N HIS A 116 -1.28 11.79 7.71
CA HIS A 116 -0.04 12.46 8.08
C HIS A 116 -0.10 13.94 7.71
N ARG A 117 -0.02 14.82 8.73
CA ARG A 117 -0.19 16.29 8.71
C ARG A 117 -1.63 16.74 8.50
N TYR A 118 -2.04 17.77 9.24
CA TYR A 118 -3.36 18.40 9.12
C TYR A 118 -3.48 19.13 7.78
N THR A 119 -2.45 19.89 7.40
CA THR A 119 -2.43 20.68 6.16
C THR A 119 -2.63 19.82 4.91
N ARG A 120 -2.03 18.62 4.89
CA ARG A 120 -2.17 17.67 3.79
C ARG A 120 -3.58 17.10 3.70
N LEU A 121 -4.14 16.66 4.83
CA LEU A 121 -5.51 16.14 4.86
C LEU A 121 -6.50 17.19 4.40
N GLN A 122 -6.34 18.43 4.87
CA GLN A 122 -7.18 19.56 4.45
C GLN A 122 -7.08 19.82 2.93
N SER A 123 -5.86 19.88 2.40
CA SER A 123 -5.61 20.29 1.01
C SER A 123 -6.05 19.25 -0.01
N LEU A 124 -6.14 17.97 0.39
CA LEU A 124 -6.46 16.83 -0.48
C LEU A 124 -7.68 16.06 0.04
N PHE A 125 -8.58 16.74 0.77
CA PHE A 125 -9.64 16.09 1.53
C PHE A 125 -10.54 15.22 0.64
N GLU A 126 -10.94 15.76 -0.51
CA GLU A 126 -11.80 15.06 -1.49
C GLU A 126 -11.09 13.83 -2.09
N GLU A 127 -9.80 13.96 -2.42
CA GLU A 127 -8.99 12.85 -2.92
C GLU A 127 -8.78 11.78 -1.85
N PHE A 128 -8.60 12.16 -0.58
CA PHE A 128 -8.54 11.21 0.53
C PHE A 128 -9.88 10.50 0.72
N CYS A 129 -11.01 11.19 0.59
CA CYS A 129 -12.33 10.56 0.74
C CYS A 129 -12.65 9.53 -0.34
N THR A 130 -11.92 9.54 -1.46
CA THR A 130 -12.17 8.67 -2.63
C THR A 130 -11.07 7.66 -2.92
N CYS A 131 -9.90 7.75 -2.29
CA CYS A 131 -8.76 6.86 -2.60
C CYS A 131 -8.81 5.48 -1.94
N PHE A 132 -9.84 5.17 -1.15
CA PHE A 132 -9.99 3.90 -0.41
C PHE A 132 -10.92 2.88 -1.10
N ASN A 133 -11.37 3.14 -2.33
CA ASN A 133 -12.39 2.31 -3.00
C ASN A 133 -12.01 0.83 -3.18
N ASP A 134 -10.71 0.49 -3.19
CA ASP A 134 -10.24 -0.89 -3.28
C ASP A 134 -10.17 -1.60 -1.90
N ALA A 135 -10.49 -0.91 -0.81
CA ALA A 135 -10.66 -1.47 0.54
C ALA A 135 -12.12 -1.84 0.82
N ASP A 136 -12.36 -2.94 1.55
CA ASP A 136 -13.69 -3.30 2.05
C ASP A 136 -14.02 -2.52 3.33
N THR A 137 -13.00 -2.34 4.18
CA THR A 137 -13.10 -1.68 5.48
C THR A 137 -11.98 -0.65 5.62
N VAL A 138 -12.29 0.54 6.12
CA VAL A 138 -11.29 1.57 6.46
C VAL A 138 -11.35 1.89 7.94
N ILE A 139 -10.27 1.57 8.66
CA ILE A 139 -10.05 1.92 10.05
C ILE A 139 -9.23 3.22 10.07
N VAL A 140 -9.79 4.30 10.60
CA VAL A 140 -9.18 5.64 10.57
C VAL A 140 -8.66 6.00 11.95
N ALA A 141 -7.36 6.21 12.07
CA ALA A 141 -6.71 6.69 13.29
C ALA A 141 -6.66 8.23 13.35
N ASP A 142 -6.30 8.75 14.52
CA ASP A 142 -6.01 10.17 14.69
C ASP A 142 -4.85 10.61 13.78
N ILE A 143 -4.87 11.89 13.43
CA ILE A 143 -3.89 12.50 12.51
C ILE A 143 -2.52 12.56 13.19
N TYR A 144 -1.50 12.04 12.53
CA TYR A 144 -0.12 12.25 12.93
C TYR A 144 0.31 13.67 12.57
N ALA A 145 0.37 14.55 13.57
CA ALA A 145 0.58 15.99 13.41
C ALA A 145 1.91 16.36 12.71
N ALA A 146 2.97 15.58 12.93
CA ALA A 146 4.31 15.87 12.43
C ALA A 146 4.81 17.31 12.73
N GLY A 147 4.43 17.83 13.89
CA GLY A 147 4.79 19.17 14.36
C GLY A 147 3.81 20.29 13.96
N GLU A 148 2.70 19.98 13.29
CA GLU A 148 1.66 20.96 12.96
C GLU A 148 0.66 21.16 14.11
N ASP A 149 0.19 22.40 14.27
CA ASP A 149 -0.95 22.69 15.12
C ASP A 149 -2.24 22.11 14.51
N PRO A 150 -3.17 21.60 15.34
CA PRO A 150 -4.47 21.15 14.86
C PRO A 150 -5.22 22.23 14.09
N ILE A 151 -5.84 21.85 12.97
CA ILE A 151 -6.68 22.74 12.16
C ILE A 151 -8.15 22.45 12.50
N PRO A 152 -8.96 23.45 12.89
CA PRO A 152 -10.37 23.26 13.18
C PRO A 152 -11.13 22.58 12.03
N GLY A 153 -11.87 21.51 12.34
CA GLY A 153 -12.63 20.73 11.35
C GLY A 153 -11.80 19.74 10.53
N VAL A 154 -10.49 19.62 10.78
CA VAL A 154 -9.61 18.65 10.13
C VAL A 154 -9.14 17.65 11.19
N ASP A 155 -9.96 16.64 11.44
CA ASP A 155 -9.70 15.59 12.41
C ASP A 155 -10.18 14.22 11.89
N ARG A 156 -9.94 13.17 12.69
CA ARG A 156 -10.35 11.80 12.38
C ARG A 156 -11.83 11.71 12.08
N ASP A 157 -12.67 12.37 12.87
CA ASP A 157 -14.11 12.19 12.81
C ASP A 157 -14.69 12.92 11.60
N ALA A 158 -14.20 14.12 11.29
CA ALA A 158 -14.48 14.81 10.04
C ALA A 158 -14.08 13.95 8.83
N PHE A 159 -12.92 13.31 8.87
CA PHE A 159 -12.48 12.43 7.78
C PHE A 159 -13.33 11.15 7.65
N VAL A 160 -13.71 10.53 8.75
CA VAL A 160 -14.64 9.38 8.77
C VAL A 160 -15.99 9.76 8.16
N LEU A 161 -16.51 10.94 8.50
CA LEU A 161 -17.74 11.46 7.89
C LEU A 161 -17.56 11.71 6.40
N GLY A 162 -16.42 12.29 5.99
CA GLY A 162 -16.07 12.50 4.59
C GLY A 162 -16.05 11.21 3.78
N LEU A 163 -15.39 10.17 4.25
CA LEU A 163 -15.35 8.84 3.61
C LEU A 163 -16.75 8.25 3.44
N ARG A 164 -17.60 8.35 4.48
CA ARG A 164 -18.99 7.86 4.43
C ARG A 164 -19.85 8.66 3.46
N ALA A 165 -19.72 9.99 3.46
CA ALA A 165 -20.44 10.87 2.54
C ALA A 165 -20.08 10.58 1.07
N HIS A 166 -18.85 10.12 0.83
CA HIS A 166 -18.37 9.67 -0.48
C HIS A 166 -18.70 8.20 -0.81
N GLY A 167 -19.50 7.54 0.03
CA GLY A 167 -20.07 6.22 -0.26
C GLY A 167 -19.24 5.03 0.21
N HIS A 168 -18.17 5.24 0.99
CA HIS A 168 -17.44 4.12 1.57
C HIS A 168 -18.33 3.36 2.57
N ARG A 169 -18.48 2.06 2.36
CA ARG A 169 -19.52 1.24 3.04
C ARG A 169 -19.21 0.97 4.50
N GLU A 170 -17.95 0.71 4.82
CA GLU A 170 -17.52 0.37 6.17
C GLU A 170 -16.32 1.22 6.58
N VAL A 171 -16.58 2.18 7.46
CA VAL A 171 -15.56 3.11 7.99
C VAL A 171 -15.65 3.10 9.50
N ILE A 172 -14.54 2.78 10.16
CA ILE A 172 -14.44 2.57 11.60
C ILE A 172 -13.47 3.62 12.17
N PRO A 173 -13.93 4.57 13.01
CA PRO A 173 -13.01 5.42 13.76
C PRO A 173 -12.25 4.56 14.78
N LEU A 174 -10.93 4.63 14.78
CA LEU A 174 -10.09 3.96 15.78
C LEU A 174 -10.04 4.81 17.05
N PRO A 175 -10.54 4.33 18.21
CA PRO A 175 -10.56 5.13 19.44
C PRO A 175 -9.16 5.44 20.00
N GLY A 176 -8.20 4.57 19.71
CA GLY A 176 -6.82 4.65 20.17
C GLY A 176 -6.01 3.48 19.64
N VAL A 177 -4.68 3.63 19.58
CA VAL A 177 -3.79 2.58 19.07
C VAL A 177 -3.91 1.27 19.86
N ASP A 178 -4.14 1.34 21.17
CA ASP A 178 -4.33 0.18 22.05
C ASP A 178 -5.57 -0.65 21.70
N LYS A 179 -6.52 -0.08 20.93
CA LYS A 179 -7.71 -0.77 20.44
C LYS A 179 -7.54 -1.37 19.05
N LEU A 180 -6.43 -1.12 18.36
CA LEU A 180 -6.25 -1.56 16.97
C LEU A 180 -6.38 -3.07 16.85
N ALA A 181 -5.68 -3.84 17.69
CA ALA A 181 -5.77 -5.30 17.68
C ALA A 181 -7.19 -5.80 17.93
N SER A 182 -7.93 -5.22 18.88
CA SER A 182 -9.32 -5.62 19.13
C SER A 182 -10.24 -5.32 17.94
N VAL A 183 -10.12 -4.13 17.34
CA VAL A 183 -10.92 -3.75 16.17
C VAL A 183 -10.62 -4.67 14.99
N VAL A 184 -9.32 -4.92 14.71
CA VAL A 184 -8.90 -5.82 13.63
C VAL A 184 -9.39 -7.24 13.86
N ARG A 185 -9.29 -7.77 15.09
CA ARG A 185 -9.78 -9.11 15.43
C ARG A 185 -11.28 -9.27 15.15
N ASP A 186 -12.07 -8.26 15.50
CA ASP A 186 -13.52 -8.32 15.38
C ASP A 186 -13.96 -8.34 13.90
N VAL A 187 -13.27 -7.57 13.05
CA VAL A 187 -13.61 -7.44 11.63
C VAL A 187 -12.93 -8.45 10.72
N ALA A 188 -11.65 -8.80 10.95
CA ALA A 188 -10.85 -9.58 10.02
C ALA A 188 -11.21 -11.08 10.02
N ARG A 189 -11.03 -11.73 8.88
CA ARG A 189 -11.27 -13.15 8.64
C ARG A 189 -10.07 -13.77 7.91
N PRO A 190 -9.87 -15.10 7.98
CA PRO A 190 -8.81 -15.75 7.22
C PRO A 190 -8.82 -15.35 5.75
N ASP A 191 -7.64 -15.28 5.14
CA ASP A 191 -7.37 -14.75 3.80
C ASP A 191 -7.47 -13.22 3.65
N ASP A 192 -7.92 -12.46 4.67
CA ASP A 192 -7.93 -11.00 4.59
C ASP A 192 -6.51 -10.41 4.65
N PHE A 193 -6.35 -9.23 4.06
CA PHE A 193 -5.18 -8.39 4.19
C PHE A 193 -5.50 -7.19 5.09
N VAL A 194 -4.67 -6.95 6.11
CA VAL A 194 -4.67 -5.72 6.90
C VAL A 194 -3.50 -4.87 6.45
N VAL A 195 -3.80 -3.70 5.87
CA VAL A 195 -2.81 -2.80 5.26
C VAL A 195 -2.71 -1.53 6.11
N CYS A 196 -1.62 -1.40 6.85
CA CYS A 196 -1.29 -0.23 7.63
C CYS A 196 -0.63 0.84 6.74
N LEU A 197 -1.30 1.98 6.58
CA LEU A 197 -0.96 3.04 5.64
C LEU A 197 -0.61 4.34 6.38
N GLY A 198 0.61 4.84 6.16
CA GLY A 198 0.98 6.19 6.57
C GLY A 198 2.48 6.39 6.73
N ALA A 199 2.90 7.66 6.78
CA ALA A 199 4.30 8.06 6.90
C ALA A 199 4.78 8.20 8.36
N GLY A 200 3.85 8.25 9.32
CA GLY A 200 4.11 8.44 10.75
C GLY A 200 4.58 7.17 11.46
N ASN A 201 4.17 7.03 12.72
CA ASN A 201 4.54 5.91 13.58
C ASN A 201 3.68 4.65 13.37
N ILE A 202 2.68 4.66 12.50
CA ILE A 202 1.85 3.49 12.17
C ILE A 202 2.65 2.24 11.77
N THR A 203 3.87 2.40 11.23
CA THR A 203 4.77 1.26 10.97
C THR A 203 5.04 0.45 12.24
N GLN A 204 5.20 1.09 13.40
CA GLN A 204 5.40 0.38 14.67
C GLN A 204 4.18 -0.47 15.02
N TRP A 205 2.98 0.02 14.70
CA TRP A 205 1.73 -0.70 14.92
C TRP A 205 1.66 -1.93 14.01
N ALA A 206 2.02 -1.78 12.74
CA ALA A 206 2.02 -2.89 11.77
C ALA A 206 2.94 -4.06 12.20
N TYR A 207 4.08 -3.78 12.83
CA TYR A 207 4.99 -4.81 13.35
C TYR A 207 4.55 -5.40 14.70
N ALA A 208 3.87 -4.63 15.55
CA ALA A 208 3.36 -5.12 16.84
C ALA A 208 2.06 -5.92 16.72
N LEU A 209 1.21 -5.53 15.76
CA LEU A 209 -0.15 -6.05 15.57
C LEU A 209 -0.26 -7.59 15.50
N PRO A 210 0.64 -8.35 14.82
CA PRO A 210 0.55 -9.80 14.78
C PRO A 210 0.62 -10.43 16.18
N ASP A 211 1.45 -9.89 17.07
CA ASP A 211 1.64 -10.44 18.42
C ASP A 211 0.58 -9.92 19.39
N GLU A 212 0.15 -8.66 19.24
CA GLU A 212 -1.00 -8.12 19.98
C GLU A 212 -2.28 -8.92 19.69
N LEU A 213 -2.53 -9.28 18.42
CA LEU A 213 -3.67 -10.12 18.03
C LEU A 213 -3.59 -11.54 18.62
N LYS A 214 -2.41 -12.13 18.75
CA LYS A 214 -2.22 -13.44 19.40
C LYS A 214 -2.45 -13.36 20.92
N ALA A 215 -2.14 -12.22 21.53
CA ALA A 215 -2.31 -12.00 22.97
C ALA A 215 -3.78 -11.79 23.37
N LEU A 216 -4.63 -11.35 22.43
CA LEU A 216 -6.07 -11.29 22.61
C LEU A 216 -6.66 -12.70 22.65
N LYS A 217 -6.95 -13.18 23.86
CA LYS A 217 -7.67 -14.44 24.08
C LYS A 217 -9.05 -14.45 23.42
#